data_AF-A0A511UY33-F1
#
_entry.id   AF-A0A511UY33-F1
#
_cell.length_a   1.000
_cell.length_b   1.000
_cell.length_c   1.000
_cell.angle_alpha   90.00
_cell.angle_beta   90.00
_cell.angle_gamma   90.00
#
_symmetry.space_group_name_H-M   'P 1'
#
loop_
_entity.id
_entity.type
_entity.pdbx_description
1 polymer ?
#
loop_
_entity_poly.entity_id
_entity_poly.type
_entity_poly.pdbx_seq_one_letter_code
_entity_poly.pdbx_strand_id
1 'polypeptide(L)' 'MCDQHQYLKENGYEVLQTKTMNRWRGMLILSIKSGFDVIETYSDKKGLHKIVLEKSIV' A
#
# COMPACT_ATOMS: atom_id res chain seq x y z
N MET A 1 12.82 11.72 -17.55
CA MET A 1 12.55 11.15 -16.21
C MET A 1 11.37 11.90 -15.62
N CYS A 2 10.14 11.44 -15.82
CA CYS A 2 8.98 11.67 -14.92
C CYS A 2 7.67 11.13 -15.53
N ASP A 3 7.66 9.96 -16.17
CA ASP A 3 6.45 9.48 -16.88
C ASP A 3 5.50 8.66 -15.99
N GLN A 4 5.96 8.15 -14.84
CA GLN A 4 5.14 7.27 -14.00
C GLN A 4 3.96 8.00 -13.32
N HIS A 5 4.13 9.26 -12.93
CA HIS A 5 3.03 10.04 -12.32
C HIS A 5 1.94 10.41 -13.32
N GLN A 6 2.30 10.62 -14.59
CA GLN A 6 1.36 11.03 -15.61
C GLN A 6 0.52 9.84 -16.10
N TYR A 7 1.13 8.66 -16.22
CA TYR A 7 0.43 7.42 -16.56
C TYR A 7 -0.63 7.02 -15.51
N LEU A 8 -0.35 7.26 -14.21
CA LEU A 8 -1.29 7.00 -13.13
C LEU A 8 -2.52 7.93 -13.18
N LYS A 9 -2.31 9.19 -13.55
CA LYS A 9 -3.39 10.18 -13.71
C LYS A 9 -4.28 9.90 -14.92
N GLU A 10 -3.71 9.46 -16.03
CA GLU A 10 -4.44 9.20 -17.27
C GLU A 10 -5.24 7.89 -17.26
N ASN A 11 -4.87 6.91 -16.43
CA ASN A 11 -5.54 5.62 -16.36
C ASN A 11 -6.68 5.55 -15.33
N GLY A 12 -7.01 6.65 -14.64
CA GLY A 12 -8.11 6.66 -13.65
C GLY A 12 -7.84 5.75 -12.44
N TYR A 13 -6.58 5.60 -12.03
CA TYR A 13 -6.26 4.86 -10.82
C TYR A 13 -6.71 5.65 -9.59
N GLU A 14 -7.84 5.26 -9.02
CA GLU A 14 -8.43 5.90 -7.84
C GLU A 14 -7.68 5.55 -6.55
N VAL A 15 -6.98 4.41 -6.52
CA VAL A 15 -6.38 3.84 -5.31
C VAL A 15 -4.99 3.24 -5.58
N LEU A 16 -4.01 3.60 -4.75
CA LEU A 16 -2.70 2.94 -4.66
C LEU A 16 -2.75 1.82 -3.63
N GLN A 17 -2.61 0.58 -4.07
CA GLN A 17 -2.50 -0.57 -3.17
C GLN A 17 -1.03 -0.98 -3.01
N THR A 18 -0.59 -1.19 -1.77
CA THR A 18 0.71 -1.78 -1.44
C THR A 18 0.57 -2.91 -0.43
N LYS A 19 1.48 -3.87 -0.50
CA LYS A 19 1.48 -5.07 0.35
C LYS A 19 2.76 -5.08 1.18
N THR A 20 2.60 -5.00 2.49
CA THR A 20 3.70 -5.05 3.45
C THR A 20 3.53 -6.25 4.39
N MET A 21 4.50 -6.44 5.29
CA MET A 21 4.49 -7.50 6.28
C MET A 21 4.75 -6.92 7.65
N ASN A 22 4.15 -7.52 8.69
CA ASN A 22 4.32 -7.08 10.08
C ASN A 22 5.79 -7.13 10.57
N ARG A 23 6.67 -7.89 9.89
CA ARG A 23 8.11 -7.88 10.21
C ARG A 23 8.77 -6.51 10.01
N TRP A 24 8.17 -5.62 9.21
CA TRP A 24 8.66 -4.27 8.93
C TRP A 24 7.80 -3.21 9.62
N ARG A 25 7.69 -3.28 10.96
CA ARG A 25 6.86 -2.36 11.76
C ARG A 25 7.16 -0.88 11.47
N GLY A 26 8.43 -0.52 11.27
CA GLY A 26 8.82 0.84 10.92
C GLY A 26 8.24 1.31 9.57
N MET A 27 8.20 0.40 8.59
CA MET A 27 7.64 0.70 7.27
C MET A 27 6.12 0.80 7.31
N LEU A 28 5.46 -0.02 8.11
CA LEU A 28 4.00 0.08 8.37
C LEU A 28 3.63 1.43 8.97
N ILE A 29 4.33 1.85 10.02
CA ILE A 29 4.08 3.15 10.66
C ILE A 29 4.33 4.29 9.67
N LEU A 30 5.38 4.19 8.87
CA LEU A 30 5.67 5.17 7.82
C LEU A 30 4.54 5.22 6.78
N SER A 31 4.09 4.08 6.28
CA SER A 31 2.97 4.00 5.32
C SER A 31 1.70 4.63 5.91
N ILE A 32 1.34 4.32 7.15
CA ILE A 32 0.17 4.90 7.81
C ILE A 32 0.32 6.43 7.93
N LYS A 33 1.48 6.92 8.35
CA LYS A 33 1.76 8.37 8.43
C LYS A 33 1.77 9.05 7.07
N SER A 34 2.14 8.34 6.01
CA SER A 34 2.09 8.83 4.62
C SER A 34 0.66 8.87 4.05
N GLY A 35 -0.35 8.45 4.82
CA GLY A 35 -1.77 8.44 4.42
C GLY A 35 -2.18 7.16 3.68
N PHE A 36 -1.54 6.03 3.96
CA PHE A 36 -2.06 4.73 3.55
C PHE A 36 -2.89 4.12 4.68
N ASP A 37 -4.11 3.71 4.36
CA ASP A 37 -5.03 3.02 5.27
C ASP A 37 -4.84 1.50 5.17
N VAL A 38 -4.92 0.84 6.32
CA VAL A 38 -4.87 -0.64 6.37
C VAL A 38 -6.26 -1.17 6.05
N ILE A 39 -6.42 -1.76 4.88
CA ILE A 39 -7.70 -2.34 4.44
C ILE A 39 -7.83 -3.82 4.81
N GLU A 40 -6.75 -4.59 4.78
CA GLU A 40 -6.82 -6.03 4.98
C GLU A 40 -5.54 -6.58 5.60
N THR A 41 -5.69 -7.60 6.45
CA THR A 41 -4.57 -8.39 6.94
C THR A 41 -4.88 -9.85 6.74
N TYR A 42 -4.00 -10.58 6.05
CA TYR A 42 -4.17 -12.01 5.84
C TYR A 42 -2.91 -12.77 6.21
N SER A 43 -3.11 -13.98 6.69
CA SER A 43 -2.03 -14.87 7.10
C SER A 43 -1.90 -15.96 6.05
N ASP A 44 -0.75 -15.99 5.38
CA ASP A 44 -0.45 -17.03 4.40
C ASP A 44 -0.36 -18.41 5.10
N LYS A 45 -0.56 -19.52 4.37
CA LYS A 45 -0.51 -20.88 4.94
C LYS A 45 0.84 -21.21 5.60
N LYS A 46 1.88 -20.41 5.30
CA LYS A 46 3.22 -20.46 5.91
C LYS A 46 3.37 -19.63 7.20
N GLY A 47 2.29 -19.07 7.75
CA GLY A 47 2.32 -18.24 8.96
C GLY A 47 2.84 -16.82 8.74
N LEU A 48 2.92 -16.36 7.48
CA LEU A 48 3.38 -15.01 7.16
C LEU A 48 2.19 -14.05 7.12
N HIS A 49 2.18 -13.10 8.05
CA HIS A 49 1.20 -12.03 8.09
C HIS A 49 1.52 -10.94 7.05
N LYS A 50 0.66 -10.85 6.04
CA LYS A 50 0.69 -9.79 5.03
C LYS A 50 -0.40 -8.77 5.37
N ILE A 51 -0.04 -7.51 5.20
CA ILE A 51 -0.91 -6.37 5.45
C ILE A 51 -1.04 -5.62 4.14
N VAL A 52 -2.28 -5.44 3.71
CA VAL A 52 -2.64 -4.67 2.54
C VAL A 52 -2.98 -3.26 3.00
N LEU A 53 -2.33 -2.31 2.34
CA LEU A 53 -2.44 -0.88 2.58
C LEU A 53 -2.97 -0.25 1.30
N GLU A 54 -3.96 0.62 1.42
CA GLU A 54 -4.52 1.38 0.31
C GLU A 54 -4.44 2.88 0.57
N LYS A 55 -4.19 3.65 -0.47
CA LYS A 55 -4.22 5.11 -0.41
C LYS A 55 -4.99 5.65 -1.59
N SER A 56 -6.07 6.37 -1.31
CA SER A 56 -6.82 7.10 -2.32
C SER A 56 -5.98 8.28 -2.84
N ILE A 57 -5.91 8.45 -4.16
CA ILE A 57 -5.21 9.58 -4.81
C ILE A 57 -6.18 10.69 -5.25
N VAL A 58 -7.45 10.58 -4.86
CA VAL A 58 -8.53 11.54 -5.18
C VAL A 58 -8.27 12.90 -4.54
#